data_AF-A0AAW7V8Z4-F1
#
_entry.id   AF-A0AAW7V8Z4-F1
#
_cell.length_a   1.000
_cell.length_b   1.000
_cell.length_c   1.000
_cell.angle_alpha   90.00
_cell.angle_beta   90.00
_cell.angle_gamma   90.00
#
_symmetry.space_group_name_H-M   'P 1'
#
loop_
_entity.id
_entity.type
_entity.pdbx_description
1 polymer ?
#
loop_
_entity_poly.entity_id
_entity_poly.type
_entity_poly.pdbx_seq_one_letter_code
_entity_poly.pdbx_strand_id
1 'polypeptide(L)' 'EVDPKERVALLSKVAKNVATLSRASVNLKKFQSEVRARAQQAASNAEKIARKGGLSSDAVQALRREILGIAT' A
#
# COMPACT_ATOMS: atom_id res chain seq x y z
N GLU A 1 35.06 -27.13 12.82
CA GLU A 1 33.69 -27.45 13.21
C GLU A 1 33.14 -26.26 13.99
N VAL A 2 31.91 -25.81 13.72
CA VAL A 2 31.34 -24.65 14.45
C VAL A 2 30.83 -25.15 15.79
N ASP A 3 31.20 -24.48 16.88
CA ASP A 3 30.71 -24.79 18.23
C ASP A 3 29.16 -24.81 18.23
N PRO A 4 28.52 -25.88 18.75
CA PRO A 4 27.07 -25.94 18.91
C PRO A 4 26.45 -24.66 19.51
N LYS A 5 27.11 -23.98 20.45
CA LYS A 5 26.61 -22.73 21.03
C LYS A 5 26.59 -21.58 20.02
N GLU A 6 27.65 -21.44 19.25
CA GLU A 6 27.77 -20.41 18.21
C GLU A 6 26.73 -20.63 17.10
N ARG A 7 26.50 -21.90 16.72
CA ARG A 7 25.45 -22.27 15.78
C ARG A 7 24.05 -21.87 16.27
N VAL A 8 23.73 -22.12 17.53
CA VAL A 8 22.42 -21.73 18.12
C VAL A 8 22.25 -20.21 18.17
N ALA A 9 23.33 -19.48 18.50
CA ALA A 9 23.31 -18.02 18.49
C ALA A 9 23.06 -17.45 17.09
N LEU A 10 23.71 -18.02 16.06
CA LEU A 10 23.51 -17.62 14.67
C LEU A 10 22.07 -17.88 14.21
N LEU A 11 21.52 -19.06 14.50
CA LEU A 11 20.13 -19.40 14.18
C LEU A 11 19.14 -18.46 14.87
N SER A 12 19.40 -18.11 16.14
CA SER A 12 18.57 -17.17 16.88
C SER A 12 18.59 -15.76 16.25
N LYS A 13 19.77 -15.31 15.79
CA LYS A 13 19.91 -14.03 15.08
C LYS A 13 19.17 -14.04 13.75
N VAL A 14 19.29 -15.11 12.98
CA VAL A 14 18.57 -15.30 11.71
C VAL A 14 17.05 -15.28 11.96
N ALA A 15 16.56 -16.07 12.92
CA ALA A 15 15.14 -16.13 13.25
C ALA A 15 14.57 -14.76 13.64
N LYS A 16 15.29 -13.98 14.45
CA LYS A 16 14.90 -12.61 14.82
C LYS A 16 14.81 -11.69 13.61
N ASN A 17 15.80 -11.74 12.72
CA ASN A 17 15.81 -10.91 11.51
C ASN A 17 14.68 -11.28 10.54
N VAL A 18 14.42 -12.58 10.35
CA VAL A 18 13.29 -13.07 9.55
C VAL A 18 11.97 -12.58 10.13
N ALA A 19 11.77 -12.70 11.44
CA ALA A 19 10.54 -12.22 12.09
C ALA A 19 10.35 -10.71 11.89
N THR A 20 11.42 -9.91 12.00
CA THR A 20 11.38 -8.46 11.72
C THR A 20 11.01 -8.19 10.27
N LEU A 21 11.63 -8.89 9.31
CA LEU A 21 11.33 -8.74 7.89
C LEU A 21 9.87 -9.11 7.58
N SER A 22 9.37 -10.22 8.12
CA SER A 22 7.97 -10.64 7.93
C SER A 22 6.99 -9.60 8.45
N ARG A 23 7.25 -8.99 9.62
CA ARG A 23 6.42 -7.89 10.15
C ARG A 23 6.47 -6.66 9.25
N ALA A 24 7.66 -6.29 8.78
CA ALA A 24 7.82 -5.16 7.86
C ALA A 24 7.05 -5.38 6.55
N SER A 25 7.10 -6.60 5.98
CA SER A 25 6.34 -6.96 4.78
C SER A 25 4.82 -6.88 4.99
N VAL A 26 4.32 -7.35 6.12
CA VAL A 26 2.88 -7.23 6.45
C VAL A 26 2.47 -5.77 6.61
N ASN A 27 3.28 -4.97 7.30
CA ASN A 27 2.99 -3.54 7.48
C ASN A 27 3.01 -2.78 6.15
N LEU A 28 3.96 -3.07 5.27
CA LEU A 28 4.00 -2.51 3.93
C LEU A 28 2.72 -2.84 3.15
N LYS A 29 2.26 -4.09 3.17
CA LYS A 29 1.02 -4.50 2.49
C LYS A 29 -0.22 -3.80 3.06
N LYS A 30 -0.30 -3.67 4.39
CA LYS A 30 -1.38 -2.92 5.05
C LYS A 30 -1.38 -1.46 4.60
N PHE A 31 -0.22 -0.81 4.64
CA PHE A 31 -0.06 0.57 4.20
C PHE A 31 -0.44 0.76 2.72
N GLN A 32 0.02 -0.13 1.84
CA GLN A 32 -0.38 -0.12 0.42
C GLN A 32 -1.90 -0.24 0.25
N SER A 33 -2.55 -1.13 1.01
CA SER A 33 -4.00 -1.28 0.99
C SER A 33 -4.71 -0.02 1.49
N GLU A 34 -4.24 0.57 2.58
CA GLU A 34 -4.80 1.81 3.15
C GLU A 34 -4.67 2.98 2.18
N VAL A 35 -3.50 3.17 1.56
CA VAL A 35 -3.28 4.23 0.56
C VAL A 35 -4.21 4.03 -0.64
N ARG A 36 -4.35 2.79 -1.15
CA ARG A 36 -5.26 2.49 -2.26
C ARG A 36 -6.72 2.79 -1.89
N ALA A 37 -7.16 2.44 -0.68
CA ALA A 37 -8.50 2.77 -0.20
C ALA A 37 -8.72 4.29 -0.07
N ARG A 38 -7.74 5.02 0.45
CA ARG A 38 -7.78 6.49 0.55
C ARG A 38 -7.87 7.14 -0.84
N ALA A 39 -7.10 6.67 -1.81
CA ALA A 39 -7.15 7.15 -3.19
C ALA A 39 -8.52 6.90 -3.83
N GLN A 40 -9.11 5.71 -3.64
CA GLN A 40 -10.46 5.40 -4.10
C GLN A 40 -11.52 6.30 -3.48
N GLN A 41 -11.42 6.56 -2.17
CA GLN A 41 -12.32 7.46 -1.47
C GLN A 41 -12.20 8.90 -1.97
N ALA A 42 -10.97 9.39 -2.17
CA ALA A 42 -10.71 10.70 -2.74
C ALA A 42 -11.29 10.83 -4.15
N ALA A 43 -11.07 9.84 -5.01
CA ALA A 43 -11.61 9.81 -6.36
C ALA A 43 -13.15 9.82 -6.39
N SER A 44 -13.78 9.05 -5.49
CA SER A 44 -15.25 9.03 -5.33
C SER A 44 -15.81 10.37 -4.86
N ASN A 45 -15.14 11.02 -3.90
CA ASN A 45 -15.55 12.33 -3.40
C ASN A 45 -15.39 13.41 -4.48
N ALA A 46 -14.26 13.41 -5.18
CA ALA A 46 -14.00 14.32 -6.30
C ALA A 46 -15.04 14.16 -7.41
N GLU A 47 -15.39 12.92 -7.78
CA GLU A 47 -16.46 12.63 -8.73
C GLU A 47 -17.81 13.23 -8.30
N LYS A 48 -18.21 13.06 -7.03
CA LYS A 48 -19.46 13.63 -6.51
C LYS A 48 -19.45 15.17 -6.59
N ILE A 49 -18.34 15.80 -6.25
CA ILE A 49 -18.19 17.26 -6.32
C ILE A 49 -18.25 17.74 -7.77
N ALA A 50 -17.51 17.09 -8.66
CA ALA A 50 -17.46 17.43 -10.09
C ALA A 50 -18.83 17.30 -10.76
N ARG A 51 -19.58 16.22 -10.49
CA ARG A 51 -20.96 16.05 -10.98
C ARG A 51 -21.89 17.14 -10.45
N LYS A 52 -21.79 17.50 -9.17
CA LYS A 52 -22.56 18.61 -8.59
C LYS A 52 -22.20 19.96 -9.22
N GLY A 53 -20.96 20.14 -9.63
CA GLY A 53 -20.48 21.33 -10.34
C GLY A 53 -20.84 21.36 -11.83
N GLY A 54 -21.57 20.37 -12.35
CA GLY A 54 -22.02 20.34 -13.74
C GLY A 54 -20.97 19.89 -14.75
N LEU A 55 -19.87 19.24 -14.31
CA LEU A 55 -18.91 18.65 -15.24
C LEU A 55 -19.56 17.51 -16.05
N SER A 56 -19.14 17.37 -17.31
CA SER A 56 -19.54 16.24 -18.14
C SER A 56 -19.07 14.91 -17.55
N SER A 57 -19.75 13.82 -17.92
CA SER A 57 -19.37 12.46 -17.53
C SER A 57 -17.91 12.14 -17.86
N ASP A 58 -17.44 12.64 -19.00
CA ASP A 58 -16.12 12.34 -19.52
C ASP A 58 -15.04 13.08 -18.73
N ALA A 59 -15.28 14.35 -18.39
CA ALA A 59 -14.40 15.13 -17.51
C ALA A 59 -14.32 14.54 -16.10
N VAL A 60 -15.45 14.06 -15.56
CA VAL A 60 -15.50 13.36 -14.27
C VAL A 60 -14.69 12.06 -14.30
N GLN A 61 -14.79 11.29 -15.38
CA GLN A 61 -14.01 10.06 -15.54
C GLN A 61 -12.51 10.34 -15.70
N ALA A 62 -12.13 11.36 -16.48
CA ALA A 62 -10.74 11.79 -16.61
C ALA A 62 -10.16 12.17 -15.24
N LEU A 63 -10.86 13.01 -14.47
CA LEU A 63 -10.47 13.38 -13.11
C LEU A 63 -10.28 12.17 -12.20
N ARG A 64 -11.20 11.19 -12.27
CA ARG A 64 -11.12 9.96 -11.48
C ARG A 64 -9.88 9.12 -11.84
N ARG A 65 -9.55 9.01 -13.12
CA ARG A 65 -8.37 8.26 -13.60
C ARG A 65 -7.06 8.91 -13.15
N GLU A 66 -6.97 10.24 -13.25
CA GLU A 66 -5.82 11.01 -12.77
C GLU A 66 -5.59 10.81 -11.27
N ILE A 67 -6.63 10.90 -10.44
CA ILE A 67 -6.51 10.69 -8.98
C ILE A 67 -6.03 9.28 -8.64
N LEU A 68 -6.47 8.27 -9.41
CA LEU A 68 -6.08 6.89 -9.18
C LEU A 68 -4.72 6.53 -9.80
N GLY A 69 -4.11 7.43 -10.58
CA GLY A 69 -2.84 7.20 -11.27
C GLY A 69 -2.91 6.07 -12.30
N ILE A 70 -4.10 5.78 -12.85
CA ILE A 70 -4.32 4.74 -13.87
C ILE A 70 -4.28 5.39 -15.27
N ALA A 71 -3.50 6.47 -15.43
CA ALA A 71 -3.45 7.25 -16.65
C ALA A 71 -2.66 6.51 -17.75
N THR A 72 -3.36 5.57 -18.40
CA THR A 72 -3.29 5.18 -19.82
C THR A 72 -4.67 4.65 -20.20
#